data_AF-Q19MK9-F1
#
_entry.id   AF-Q19MK9-F1
#
_cell.length_a   1.000
_cell.length_b   1.000
_cell.length_c   1.000
_cell.angle_alpha   90.00
_cell.angle_beta   90.00
_cell.angle_gamma   90.00
#
_symmetry.space_group_name_H-M   'P 1'
#
loop_
_entity.id
_entity.type
_entity.pdbx_description
1 polymer ?
#
loop_
_entity_poly.entity_id
_entity_poly.type
_entity_poly.pdbx_seq_one_letter_code
_entity_poly.pdbx_strand_id
1 'polypeptide(L)'
;MIKRDELKSEYQQHQFYEYFNSIFNYDILDTSISENIYLLRKTTHKLFYSEFENQLFETVMFLSMKTLVLDINNFSKEIGNKSEAYEQYIQQIKEENGINNFFDRYPYLLKQINREVRLIEESYSLLFDRFLKDLSELRSCFNITEPLSNVEFSLGDSHSQKQTVVKIEFKGKSIYYKPKSYDSYNILLELISLLKSNNIPSFSLPESLIKADYCWQLGVDYINSNNDEVKRIYLKYGVLAAFSEIFSITDLHMENVIVSGGDLYLIDVETFFQRKLNVQTNNFEGITVDTYQRIYETSLSNGLFPVQFEKNSAPNISGISGKGGKRKKGKYELINKNRGDMKLVKTDYFQEDSYNIPTLNEKMVEPLDYANEVIAGFRECYAFLMSQRAKVKKILEGFPKLRTRAIFEILPTMENFCKP
;
A
#
# COMPACT_ATOMS: atom_id res chain seq x y z
N MET A 1 16.63 -8.54 -30.21
CA MET A 1 15.46 -8.25 -29.36
C MET A 1 15.42 -9.25 -28.22
N ILE A 2 15.70 -8.81 -27.00
CA ILE A 2 15.52 -9.65 -25.83
C ILE A 2 14.01 -9.76 -25.61
N LYS A 3 13.45 -10.98 -25.66
CA LYS A 3 12.06 -11.17 -25.25
C LYS A 3 11.95 -10.99 -23.74
N ARG A 4 11.09 -10.07 -23.30
CA ARG A 4 10.73 -9.85 -21.90
C ARG A 4 9.53 -10.72 -21.54
N ASP A 5 9.75 -12.04 -21.62
CA ASP A 5 8.72 -13.06 -21.40
C ASP A 5 8.21 -13.08 -19.94
N GLU A 6 8.90 -12.38 -19.03
CA GLU A 6 8.55 -12.29 -17.60
C GLU A 6 7.52 -11.19 -17.31
N LEU A 7 7.24 -10.29 -18.26
CA LEU A 7 6.20 -9.28 -18.10
C LEU A 7 4.81 -9.91 -18.17
N LYS A 8 3.85 -9.33 -17.43
CA LYS A 8 2.43 -9.67 -17.58
C LYS A 8 1.96 -9.55 -19.03
N SER A 9 1.02 -10.41 -19.43
CA SER A 9 0.51 -10.44 -20.81
C SER A 9 -0.09 -9.09 -21.23
N GLU A 10 -0.76 -8.38 -20.32
CA GLU A 10 -1.32 -7.05 -20.57
C GLU A 10 -0.23 -6.00 -20.87
N TYR A 11 0.95 -6.11 -20.23
CA TYR A 11 2.09 -5.22 -20.48
C TYR A 11 2.76 -5.53 -21.82
N GLN A 12 2.83 -6.81 -22.20
CA GLN A 12 3.30 -7.23 -23.52
C GLN A 12 2.39 -6.75 -24.66
N GLN A 13 1.10 -6.57 -24.38
CA GLN A 13 0.09 -6.09 -25.34
C GLN A 13 -0.12 -4.56 -25.29
N HIS A 14 0.62 -3.86 -24.43
CA HIS A 14 0.46 -2.43 -24.24
C HIS A 14 0.89 -1.64 -25.49
N GLN A 15 0.16 -0.57 -25.85
CA GLN A 15 0.42 0.22 -27.07
C GLN A 15 1.82 0.87 -27.15
N PHE A 16 2.49 1.01 -26.01
CA PHE A 16 3.86 1.54 -25.92
C PHE A 16 4.86 0.49 -25.46
N TYR A 17 4.55 -0.80 -25.65
CA TYR A 17 5.45 -1.89 -25.31
C TYR A 17 6.82 -1.76 -26.00
N GLU A 18 6.83 -1.39 -27.29
CA GLU A 18 8.09 -1.21 -28.03
C GLU A 18 8.91 -0.02 -27.53
N TYR A 19 8.27 1.06 -27.06
CA TYR A 19 8.98 2.16 -26.37
C TYR A 19 9.74 1.65 -25.14
N PHE A 20 9.05 0.89 -24.28
CA PHE A 20 9.67 0.31 -23.09
C PHE A 20 10.83 -0.62 -23.48
N ASN A 21 10.63 -1.50 -24.47
CA ASN A 21 11.67 -2.40 -24.92
C ASN A 21 12.89 -1.69 -25.50
N SER A 22 12.69 -0.63 -26.30
CA SER A 22 13.78 0.15 -26.89
C SER A 22 14.72 0.72 -25.83
N ILE A 23 14.19 1.18 -24.69
CA ILE A 23 15.01 1.72 -23.58
C ILE A 23 16.10 0.73 -23.15
N PHE A 24 15.78 -0.57 -23.12
CA PHE A 24 16.73 -1.58 -22.66
C PHE A 24 17.43 -2.34 -23.78
N ASN A 25 16.83 -2.45 -24.98
CA ASN A 25 17.49 -3.07 -26.12
C ASN A 25 18.69 -2.26 -26.61
N TYR A 26 18.68 -0.94 -26.37
CA TYR A 26 19.71 0.00 -26.79
C TYR A 26 20.42 0.69 -25.63
N ASP A 27 20.33 0.13 -24.41
CA ASP A 27 21.03 0.63 -23.21
C ASP A 27 20.90 2.15 -22.99
N ILE A 28 19.68 2.67 -23.11
CA ILE A 28 19.38 4.11 -22.99
C ILE A 28 19.53 4.59 -21.53
N LEU A 29 19.38 3.68 -20.57
CA LEU A 29 19.60 3.96 -19.16
C LEU A 29 21.09 4.09 -18.85
N ASP A 30 21.43 4.65 -17.68
CA ASP A 30 22.81 4.69 -17.21
C ASP A 30 23.41 3.26 -17.19
N THR A 31 24.65 3.10 -17.66
CA THR A 31 25.31 1.78 -17.81
C THR A 31 25.25 0.93 -16.54
N SER A 32 25.48 1.54 -15.37
CA SER A 32 25.41 0.84 -14.08
C SER A 32 24.03 0.24 -13.78
N ILE A 33 22.95 0.89 -14.20
CA ILE A 33 21.58 0.40 -14.03
C ILE A 33 21.35 -0.82 -14.92
N SER A 34 21.72 -0.73 -16.21
CA SER A 34 21.59 -1.85 -17.14
C SER A 34 22.36 -3.09 -16.67
N GLU A 35 23.60 -2.91 -16.22
CA GLU A 35 24.44 -4.00 -15.69
C GLU A 35 23.81 -4.66 -14.45
N ASN A 36 23.33 -3.85 -13.50
CA ASN A 36 22.68 -4.35 -12.29
C ASN A 36 21.39 -5.12 -12.58
N ILE A 37 20.53 -4.59 -13.47
CA ILE A 37 19.29 -5.28 -13.88
C ILE A 37 19.61 -6.64 -14.51
N TYR A 38 20.64 -6.71 -15.35
CA TYR A 38 21.08 -7.96 -15.96
C TYR A 38 21.61 -8.95 -14.92
N LEU A 39 22.37 -8.47 -13.93
CA LEU A 39 22.85 -9.30 -12.82
C LEU A 39 21.67 -9.86 -12.01
N LEU A 40 20.73 -9.00 -11.62
CA LEU A 40 19.53 -9.39 -10.86
C LEU A 40 18.70 -10.44 -11.60
N ARG A 41 18.55 -10.33 -12.93
CA ARG A 41 17.89 -11.35 -13.75
C ARG A 41 18.52 -12.73 -13.63
N LYS A 42 19.84 -12.79 -13.47
CA LYS A 42 20.60 -14.05 -13.40
C LYS A 42 20.67 -14.63 -11.99
N THR A 43 20.67 -13.77 -10.97
CA THR A 43 20.94 -14.17 -9.58
C THR A 43 19.69 -14.35 -8.75
N THR A 44 18.56 -13.76 -9.15
CA THR A 44 17.34 -13.79 -8.36
C THR A 44 16.33 -14.85 -8.82
N HIS A 45 15.44 -15.23 -7.91
CA HIS A 45 14.40 -16.22 -8.21
C HIS A 45 13.42 -15.66 -9.25
N LYS A 46 13.02 -16.48 -10.23
CA LYS A 46 12.16 -16.07 -11.36
C LYS A 46 10.91 -15.28 -10.94
N LEU A 47 10.21 -15.74 -9.90
CA LEU A 47 9.01 -15.07 -9.37
C LEU A 47 9.28 -13.63 -8.89
N PHE A 48 10.42 -13.40 -8.22
CA PHE A 48 10.80 -12.05 -7.80
C PHE A 48 11.18 -11.19 -9.00
N TYR A 49 11.93 -11.76 -9.95
CA TYR A 49 12.39 -11.01 -11.11
C TYR A 49 11.24 -10.62 -12.05
N SER A 50 10.22 -11.48 -12.20
CA SER A 50 9.01 -11.15 -12.97
C SER A 50 8.28 -9.95 -12.38
N GLU A 51 8.09 -9.91 -11.07
CA GLU A 51 7.48 -8.75 -10.40
C GLU A 51 8.35 -7.49 -10.46
N PHE A 52 9.67 -7.65 -10.39
CA PHE A 52 10.61 -6.54 -10.62
C PHE A 52 10.49 -5.97 -12.04
N GLU A 53 10.46 -6.80 -13.09
CA GLU A 53 10.23 -6.32 -14.46
C GLU A 53 8.88 -5.63 -14.61
N ASN A 54 7.82 -6.17 -13.99
CA ASN A 54 6.49 -5.56 -13.97
C ASN A 54 6.54 -4.17 -13.32
N GLN A 55 7.23 -4.01 -12.20
CA GLN A 55 7.38 -2.72 -11.51
C GLN A 55 8.19 -1.70 -12.32
N LEU A 56 9.23 -2.16 -13.03
CA LEU A 56 9.98 -1.32 -13.97
C LEU A 56 9.08 -0.81 -15.09
N PHE A 57 8.28 -1.69 -15.68
CA PHE A 57 7.31 -1.34 -16.72
C PHE A 57 6.31 -0.29 -16.23
N GLU A 58 5.65 -0.57 -15.10
CA GLU A 58 4.69 0.33 -14.46
C GLU A 58 5.30 1.72 -14.23
N THR A 59 6.53 1.78 -13.70
CA THR A 59 7.20 3.04 -13.39
C THR A 59 7.60 3.82 -14.63
N VAL A 60 8.22 3.17 -15.62
CA VAL A 60 8.60 3.82 -16.87
C VAL A 60 7.36 4.35 -17.59
N MET A 61 6.27 3.56 -17.62
CA MET A 61 5.03 3.97 -18.23
C MET A 61 4.36 5.12 -17.47
N PHE A 62 4.32 5.06 -16.13
CA PHE A 62 3.78 6.13 -15.29
C PHE A 62 4.44 7.48 -15.59
N LEU A 63 5.78 7.49 -15.68
CA LEU A 63 6.56 8.70 -15.96
C LEU A 63 6.38 9.18 -17.40
N SER A 64 6.34 8.24 -18.35
CA SER A 64 6.41 8.55 -19.78
C SER A 64 5.04 8.85 -20.41
N MET A 65 3.93 8.36 -19.84
CA MET A 65 2.63 8.30 -20.51
C MET A 65 2.18 9.66 -21.06
N LYS A 66 2.24 10.72 -20.25
CA LYS A 66 1.82 12.07 -20.69
C LYS A 66 2.69 12.60 -21.83
N THR A 67 4.00 12.35 -21.75
CA THR A 67 4.96 12.77 -22.77
C THR A 67 4.77 11.99 -24.06
N LEU A 68 4.59 10.66 -24.00
CA LEU A 68 4.31 9.81 -25.16
C LEU A 68 3.02 10.24 -25.87
N VAL A 69 1.97 10.51 -25.10
CA VAL A 69 0.69 11.02 -25.63
C VAL A 69 0.89 12.37 -26.31
N LEU A 70 1.62 13.30 -25.70
CA LEU A 70 1.92 14.59 -26.32
C LEU A 70 2.73 14.44 -27.61
N ASP A 71 3.77 13.61 -27.57
CA ASP A 71 4.72 13.45 -28.67
C ASP A 71 4.08 12.78 -29.89
N ILE A 72 3.27 11.73 -29.69
CA ILE A 72 2.54 11.10 -30.80
C ILE A 72 1.46 12.02 -31.38
N ASN A 73 0.77 12.81 -30.57
CA ASN A 73 -0.20 13.80 -31.07
C ASN A 73 0.50 14.87 -31.93
N ASN A 74 1.71 15.28 -31.55
CA ASN A 74 2.53 16.20 -32.34
C ASN A 74 3.03 15.56 -33.64
N PHE A 75 3.55 14.33 -33.58
CA PHE A 75 3.97 13.55 -34.75
C PHE A 75 2.83 13.38 -35.76
N SER A 76 1.62 13.17 -35.25
CA SER A 76 0.45 12.85 -36.07
C SER A 76 -0.23 14.06 -36.70
N LYS A 77 0.27 15.29 -36.53
CA LYS A 77 -0.41 16.52 -37.02
C LYS A 77 -0.65 16.50 -38.54
N GLU A 78 0.38 16.15 -39.30
CA GLU A 78 0.36 16.18 -40.77
C GLU A 78 -0.09 14.84 -41.39
N ILE A 79 -0.34 13.81 -40.57
CA ILE A 79 -0.76 12.48 -41.04
C ILE A 79 -2.28 12.37 -40.95
N GLY A 80 -2.95 12.22 -42.10
CA GLY A 80 -4.41 12.14 -42.18
C GLY A 80 -4.98 10.90 -41.46
N ASN A 81 -4.40 9.72 -41.69
CA ASN A 81 -4.81 8.47 -41.04
C ASN A 81 -4.13 8.31 -39.68
N LYS A 82 -4.91 8.40 -38.59
CA LYS A 82 -4.36 8.34 -37.22
C LYS A 82 -3.92 6.94 -36.79
N SER A 83 -4.44 5.86 -37.36
CA SER A 83 -3.93 4.51 -37.07
C SER A 83 -2.56 4.31 -37.72
N GLU A 84 -2.42 4.74 -38.97
CA GLU A 84 -1.12 4.73 -39.67
C GLU A 84 -0.09 5.63 -38.95
N ALA A 85 -0.50 6.80 -38.48
CA ALA A 85 0.37 7.68 -37.71
C ALA A 85 0.92 7.00 -36.44
N TYR A 86 0.09 6.21 -35.75
CA TYR A 86 0.53 5.43 -34.59
C TYR A 86 1.53 4.33 -35.00
N GLU A 87 1.23 3.57 -36.05
CA GLU A 87 2.14 2.52 -36.53
C GLU A 87 3.51 3.10 -36.92
N GLN A 88 3.53 4.19 -37.70
CA GLN A 88 4.77 4.88 -38.07
C GLN A 88 5.54 5.40 -36.85
N TYR A 89 4.85 5.98 -35.87
CA TYR A 89 5.44 6.47 -34.64
C TYR A 89 6.10 5.35 -33.82
N ILE A 90 5.40 4.22 -33.65
CA ILE A 90 5.92 3.06 -32.92
C ILE A 90 7.11 2.43 -33.66
N GLN A 91 7.06 2.33 -35.00
CA GLN A 91 8.21 1.86 -35.77
C GLN A 91 9.41 2.79 -35.61
N GLN A 92 9.22 4.11 -35.60
CA GLN A 92 10.31 5.05 -35.34
C GLN A 92 10.89 4.84 -33.94
N ILE A 93 10.06 4.81 -32.89
CA ILE A 93 10.51 4.64 -31.51
C ILE A 93 11.18 3.29 -31.25
N LYS A 94 10.81 2.26 -32.02
CA LYS A 94 11.42 0.93 -31.93
C LYS A 94 12.89 0.92 -32.36
N GLU A 95 13.32 1.87 -33.18
CA GLU A 95 14.70 1.97 -33.67
C GLU A 95 15.60 2.76 -32.72
N GLU A 96 16.89 2.42 -32.69
CA GLU A 96 17.92 3.07 -31.84
C GLU A 96 17.93 4.60 -32.04
N ASN A 97 17.96 5.06 -33.29
CA ASN A 97 17.93 6.49 -33.59
C ASN A 97 16.63 7.15 -33.13
N GLY A 98 15.50 6.45 -33.19
CA GLY A 98 14.21 7.03 -32.82
C GLY A 98 14.06 7.21 -31.31
N ILE A 99 14.45 6.21 -30.52
CA ILE A 99 14.42 6.31 -29.06
C ILE A 99 15.43 7.34 -28.54
N ASN A 100 16.64 7.42 -29.13
CA ASN A 100 17.62 8.46 -28.80
C ASN A 100 17.06 9.86 -29.10
N ASN A 101 16.53 10.07 -30.32
CA ASN A 101 15.91 11.34 -30.69
C ASN A 101 14.72 11.72 -29.78
N PHE A 102 13.96 10.74 -29.28
CA PHE A 102 12.88 10.99 -28.31
C PHE A 102 13.45 11.55 -27.00
N PHE A 103 14.48 10.93 -26.44
CA PHE A 103 15.09 11.41 -25.19
C PHE A 103 15.92 12.68 -25.37
N ASP A 104 16.45 12.97 -26.56
CA ASP A 104 17.04 14.26 -26.89
C ASP A 104 16.02 15.40 -26.83
N ARG A 105 14.76 15.13 -27.21
CA ARG A 105 13.63 16.09 -27.04
C ARG A 105 13.17 16.20 -25.60
N TYR A 106 13.26 15.11 -24.82
CA TYR A 106 12.76 15.04 -23.45
C TYR A 106 13.84 14.59 -22.44
N PRO A 107 14.98 15.31 -22.31
CA PRO A 107 16.12 14.85 -21.53
C PRO A 107 15.83 14.77 -20.02
N TYR A 108 14.93 15.61 -19.52
CA TYR A 108 14.50 15.56 -18.12
C TYR A 108 13.64 14.33 -17.80
N LEU A 109 12.90 13.80 -18.78
CA LEU A 109 12.17 12.54 -18.62
C LEU A 109 13.17 11.40 -18.46
N LEU A 110 14.22 11.33 -19.29
CA LEU A 110 15.27 10.31 -19.15
C LEU A 110 15.96 10.41 -17.78
N LYS A 111 16.32 11.62 -17.36
CA LYS A 111 16.91 11.85 -16.03
C LYS A 111 16.01 11.35 -14.89
N GLN A 112 14.70 11.56 -15.01
CA GLN A 112 13.74 11.08 -14.02
C GLN A 112 13.60 9.56 -14.07
N ILE A 113 13.52 8.95 -15.26
CA ILE A 113 13.47 7.49 -15.42
C ILE A 113 14.71 6.85 -14.81
N ASN A 114 15.92 7.32 -15.14
CA ASN A 114 17.17 6.81 -14.54
C ASN A 114 17.14 6.88 -13.01
N ARG A 115 16.68 8.00 -12.43
CA ARG A 115 16.56 8.13 -10.98
C ARG A 115 15.60 7.11 -10.38
N GLU A 116 14.40 6.99 -10.94
CA GLU A 116 13.35 6.17 -10.37
C GLU A 116 13.64 4.66 -10.58
N VAL A 117 14.21 4.28 -11.73
CA VAL A 117 14.66 2.91 -11.98
C VAL A 117 15.79 2.52 -11.04
N ARG A 118 16.76 3.40 -10.79
CA ARG A 118 17.84 3.15 -9.83
C ARG A 118 17.30 2.89 -8.42
N LEU A 119 16.33 3.68 -7.95
CA LEU A 119 15.70 3.47 -6.65
C LEU A 119 14.96 2.12 -6.57
N ILE A 120 14.29 1.71 -7.65
CA ILE A 120 13.60 0.42 -7.72
C ILE A 120 14.62 -0.74 -7.69
N GLU A 121 15.72 -0.61 -8.43
CA GLU A 121 16.82 -1.58 -8.45
C GLU A 121 17.44 -1.74 -7.06
N GLU A 122 17.82 -0.65 -6.41
CA GLU A 122 18.37 -0.65 -5.05
C GLU A 122 17.39 -1.27 -4.03
N SER A 123 16.11 -0.89 -4.10
CA SER A 123 15.05 -1.43 -3.24
C SER A 123 14.86 -2.93 -3.45
N TYR A 124 14.87 -3.40 -4.71
CA TYR A 124 14.70 -4.80 -5.05
C TYR A 124 15.89 -5.64 -4.58
N SER A 125 17.12 -5.19 -4.83
CA SER A 125 18.32 -5.88 -4.36
C SER A 125 18.28 -6.03 -2.83
N LEU A 126 17.93 -4.96 -2.11
CA LEU A 126 17.82 -4.98 -0.65
C LEU A 126 16.75 -5.97 -0.16
N LEU A 127 15.57 -5.97 -0.78
CA LEU A 127 14.50 -6.93 -0.47
C LEU A 127 14.99 -8.37 -0.64
N PHE A 128 15.60 -8.67 -1.79
CA PHE A 128 15.99 -10.04 -2.13
C PHE A 128 17.12 -10.54 -1.22
N ASP A 129 18.09 -9.68 -0.90
CA ASP A 129 19.16 -9.98 0.05
C ASP A 129 18.60 -10.27 1.45
N ARG A 130 17.65 -9.46 1.92
CA ARG A 130 16.94 -9.68 3.20
C ARG A 130 16.17 -11.00 3.18
N PHE A 131 15.45 -11.28 2.09
CA PHE A 131 14.69 -12.52 1.94
C PHE A 131 15.60 -13.74 2.03
N LEU A 132 16.71 -13.77 1.28
CA LEU A 132 17.65 -14.89 1.31
C LEU A 132 18.31 -15.06 2.68
N LYS A 133 18.71 -13.94 3.30
CA LYS A 133 19.33 -13.93 4.63
C LYS A 133 18.41 -14.52 5.70
N ASP A 134 17.13 -14.14 5.67
CA ASP A 134 16.18 -14.49 6.71
C ASP A 134 15.39 -15.78 6.42
N LEU A 135 15.51 -16.37 5.23
CA LEU A 135 14.67 -17.48 4.77
C LEU A 135 14.59 -18.65 5.75
N SER A 136 15.71 -19.05 6.37
CA SER A 136 15.74 -20.14 7.35
C SER A 136 14.95 -19.80 8.62
N GLU A 137 15.08 -18.57 9.09
CA GLU A 137 14.37 -18.07 10.27
C GLU A 137 12.89 -17.87 9.98
N LEU A 138 12.53 -17.40 8.78
CA LEU A 138 11.14 -17.31 8.33
C LEU A 138 10.46 -18.66 8.33
N ARG A 139 11.14 -19.69 7.80
CA ARG A 139 10.62 -21.06 7.78
C ARG A 139 10.42 -21.61 9.18
N SER A 140 11.35 -21.33 10.10
CA SER A 140 11.26 -21.75 11.49
C SER A 140 10.13 -21.02 12.24
N CYS A 141 10.13 -19.69 12.20
CA CYS A 141 9.17 -18.83 12.92
C CYS A 141 7.75 -19.15 12.48
N PHE A 142 7.48 -19.13 11.19
CA PHE A 142 6.12 -19.28 10.65
C PHE A 142 5.76 -20.72 10.29
N ASN A 143 6.60 -21.70 10.63
CA ASN A 143 6.42 -23.11 10.31
C ASN A 143 6.08 -23.35 8.82
N ILE A 144 6.97 -22.90 7.93
CA ILE A 144 6.81 -22.99 6.47
C ILE A 144 7.76 -24.04 5.92
N THR A 145 7.20 -25.14 5.43
CA THR A 145 7.94 -26.23 4.74
C THR A 145 7.78 -26.17 3.23
N GLU A 146 6.68 -25.60 2.77
CA GLU A 146 6.32 -25.57 1.35
C GLU A 146 7.26 -24.69 0.51
N PRO A 147 7.34 -24.94 -0.81
CA PRO A 147 8.07 -24.08 -1.72
C PRO A 147 7.33 -22.76 -1.95
N LEU A 148 8.09 -21.76 -2.41
CA LEU A 148 7.55 -20.49 -2.90
C LEU A 148 6.61 -20.76 -4.08
N SER A 149 5.43 -20.16 -4.07
CA SER A 149 4.41 -20.30 -5.10
C SER A 149 4.16 -19.00 -5.87
N ASN A 150 4.27 -17.85 -5.21
CA ASN A 150 4.03 -16.55 -5.85
C ASN A 150 4.71 -15.41 -5.08
N VAL A 151 4.89 -14.27 -5.74
CA VAL A 151 5.34 -13.01 -5.15
C VAL A 151 4.51 -11.90 -5.77
N GLU A 152 4.14 -10.91 -4.96
CA GLU A 152 3.35 -9.77 -5.41
C GLU A 152 3.93 -8.47 -4.85
N PHE A 153 4.25 -7.55 -5.76
CA PHE A 153 4.81 -6.25 -5.43
C PHE A 153 3.75 -5.14 -5.40
N SER A 154 4.15 -3.98 -4.89
CA SER A 154 3.34 -2.76 -4.91
C SER A 154 2.02 -2.93 -4.15
N LEU A 155 2.08 -3.51 -2.95
CA LEU A 155 0.97 -3.52 -2.00
C LEU A 155 1.06 -2.29 -1.11
N GLY A 156 0.16 -1.34 -1.31
CA GLY A 156 0.12 -0.08 -0.58
C GLY A 156 1.13 0.97 -1.08
N ASP A 157 1.22 2.08 -0.34
CA ASP A 157 2.05 3.22 -0.71
C ASP A 157 3.55 2.90 -0.65
N SER A 158 4.30 3.49 -1.58
CA SER A 158 5.76 3.44 -1.54
C SER A 158 6.30 4.25 -0.34
N HIS A 159 7.13 3.61 0.49
CA HIS A 159 7.90 4.24 1.55
C HIS A 159 9.26 4.74 1.02
N SER A 160 10.09 5.29 1.91
CA SER A 160 11.44 5.80 1.64
C SER A 160 12.20 4.97 0.60
N GLN A 161 12.65 5.63 -0.48
CA GLN A 161 13.41 5.01 -1.58
C GLN A 161 12.66 3.88 -2.32
N LYS A 162 11.34 4.02 -2.55
CA LYS A 162 10.51 3.08 -3.35
C LYS A 162 10.29 1.69 -2.73
N GLN A 163 10.69 1.50 -1.48
CA GLN A 163 10.39 0.27 -0.77
C GLN A 163 8.88 0.19 -0.52
N THR A 164 8.25 -0.91 -0.90
CA THR A 164 6.82 -1.18 -0.71
C THR A 164 6.62 -2.45 0.10
N VAL A 165 5.40 -2.66 0.61
CA VAL A 165 5.06 -3.98 1.16
C VAL A 165 5.07 -4.99 0.02
N VAL A 166 5.70 -6.13 0.25
CA VAL A 166 5.76 -7.25 -0.70
C VAL A 166 5.14 -8.47 -0.07
N LYS A 167 4.19 -9.09 -0.77
CA LYS A 167 3.60 -10.36 -0.37
C LYS A 167 4.36 -11.50 -1.03
N ILE A 168 4.74 -12.48 -0.22
CA ILE A 168 5.48 -13.66 -0.60
C ILE A 168 4.63 -14.85 -0.22
N GLU A 169 4.19 -15.62 -1.20
CA GLU A 169 3.29 -16.74 -1.00
C GLU A 169 4.06 -18.05 -1.09
N PHE A 170 3.93 -18.85 -0.05
CA PHE A 170 4.24 -20.26 -0.03
C PHE A 170 2.91 -21.02 -0.15
N LYS A 171 2.93 -22.28 -0.60
CA LYS A 171 1.67 -23.04 -0.67
C LYS A 171 0.97 -23.07 0.70
N GLY A 172 -0.20 -22.44 0.79
CA GLY A 172 -1.03 -22.37 1.99
C GLY A 172 -0.65 -21.27 3.01
N LYS A 173 0.41 -20.48 2.80
CA LYS A 173 0.80 -19.39 3.73
C LYS A 173 1.32 -18.17 2.97
N SER A 174 0.92 -16.98 3.40
CA SER A 174 1.45 -15.72 2.90
C SER A 174 2.31 -15.04 3.95
N ILE A 175 3.44 -14.47 3.56
CA ILE A 175 4.26 -13.57 4.38
C ILE A 175 4.29 -12.20 3.71
N TYR A 176 4.21 -11.15 4.52
CA TYR A 176 4.34 -9.77 4.09
C TYR A 176 5.69 -9.22 4.57
N TYR A 177 6.55 -8.84 3.62
CA TYR A 177 7.71 -8.01 3.89
C TYR A 177 7.27 -6.56 4.05
N LYS A 178 7.61 -5.96 5.20
CA LYS A 178 7.35 -4.55 5.48
C LYS A 178 8.68 -3.83 5.68
N PRO A 179 9.12 -2.97 4.75
CA PRO A 179 10.43 -2.27 4.78
C PRO A 179 10.45 -1.09 5.77
N LYS A 180 9.95 -1.31 6.98
CA LYS A 180 9.78 -0.28 7.98
C LYS A 180 10.00 -0.84 9.38
N SER A 181 10.42 0.03 10.28
CA SER A 181 10.53 -0.30 11.70
C SER A 181 9.15 -0.69 12.25
N TYR A 182 9.16 -1.76 13.05
CA TYR A 182 8.01 -2.28 13.79
C TYR A 182 8.26 -2.16 15.30
N ASP A 183 9.01 -1.14 15.73
CA ASP A 183 9.42 -0.97 17.13
C ASP A 183 8.20 -0.94 18.10
N SER A 184 7.04 -0.45 17.62
CA SER A 184 5.77 -0.39 18.35
C SER A 184 5.12 -1.76 18.60
N TYR A 185 5.48 -2.79 17.82
CA TYR A 185 4.86 -4.11 17.87
C TYR A 185 5.01 -4.76 19.26
N ASN A 186 6.21 -4.74 19.83
CA ASN A 186 6.48 -5.34 21.14
C ASN A 186 5.77 -4.60 22.27
N ILE A 187 5.69 -3.26 22.18
CA ILE A 187 4.93 -2.45 23.15
C ILE A 187 3.45 -2.85 23.11
N LEU A 188 2.87 -2.93 21.92
CA LEU A 188 1.47 -3.33 21.75
C LEU A 188 1.23 -4.76 22.25
N LEU A 189 2.14 -5.71 21.99
CA LEU A 189 2.04 -7.07 22.53
C LEU A 189 2.01 -7.09 24.07
N GLU A 190 2.88 -6.32 24.73
CA GLU A 190 2.89 -6.24 26.20
C GLU A 190 1.59 -5.63 26.75
N LEU A 191 1.06 -4.59 26.10
CA LEU A 191 -0.21 -3.96 26.49
C LEU A 191 -1.41 -4.89 26.25
N ILE A 192 -1.44 -5.61 25.12
CA ILE A 192 -2.46 -6.61 24.80
C ILE A 192 -2.39 -7.77 25.81
N SER A 193 -1.18 -8.22 26.16
CA SER A 193 -0.97 -9.25 27.18
C SER A 193 -1.45 -8.79 28.57
N LEU A 194 -1.24 -7.52 28.91
CA LEU A 194 -1.77 -6.93 30.14
C LEU A 194 -3.31 -6.97 30.18
N LEU A 195 -4.00 -6.70 29.06
CA LEU A 195 -5.45 -6.86 28.98
C LEU A 195 -5.87 -8.33 29.13
N LYS A 196 -5.27 -9.22 28.33
CA LYS A 196 -5.63 -10.65 28.29
C LYS A 196 -5.43 -11.34 29.63
N SER A 197 -4.34 -11.04 30.35
CA SER A 197 -4.07 -11.57 31.70
C SER A 197 -5.07 -11.10 32.76
N ASN A 198 -5.88 -10.08 32.47
CA ASN A 198 -6.94 -9.56 33.34
C ASN A 198 -8.34 -9.86 32.78
N ASN A 199 -8.46 -10.82 31.87
CA ASN A 199 -9.71 -11.25 31.23
C ASN A 199 -10.44 -10.16 30.42
N ILE A 200 -9.75 -9.09 30.03
CA ILE A 200 -10.31 -8.06 29.15
C ILE A 200 -10.08 -8.51 27.70
N PRO A 201 -11.14 -8.63 26.88
CA PRO A 201 -11.00 -8.91 25.46
C PRO A 201 -10.08 -7.89 24.78
N SER A 202 -9.27 -8.33 23.82
CA SER A 202 -8.40 -7.43 23.06
C SER A 202 -8.33 -7.87 21.61
N PHE A 203 -8.03 -6.92 20.73
CA PHE A 203 -7.55 -7.19 19.38
C PHE A 203 -6.20 -7.91 19.45
N SER A 204 -5.81 -8.49 18.32
CA SER A 204 -4.58 -9.24 18.13
C SER A 204 -3.68 -8.56 17.10
N LEU A 205 -2.41 -8.93 17.10
CA LEU A 205 -1.45 -8.57 16.05
C LEU A 205 -1.09 -9.85 15.29
N PRO A 206 -0.86 -9.79 13.97
CA PRO A 206 -0.38 -10.95 13.23
C PRO A 206 1.03 -11.34 13.71
N GLU A 207 1.33 -12.63 13.69
CA GLU A 207 2.65 -13.12 14.04
C GLU A 207 3.72 -12.44 13.16
N SER A 208 4.75 -11.87 13.79
CA SER A 208 5.71 -11.01 13.09
C SER A 208 7.13 -11.30 13.57
N LEU A 209 8.05 -11.45 12.61
CA LEU A 209 9.48 -11.52 12.82
C LEU A 209 10.08 -10.11 12.64
N ILE A 210 10.38 -9.47 13.76
CA ILE A 210 10.86 -8.08 13.79
C ILE A 210 12.37 -8.03 13.59
N LYS A 211 12.81 -7.24 12.61
CA LYS A 211 14.24 -6.93 12.38
C LYS A 211 14.51 -5.48 12.74
N ALA A 212 15.75 -5.04 12.56
CA ALA A 212 16.19 -3.72 12.99
C ALA A 212 15.45 -2.57 12.28
N ASP A 213 15.12 -2.71 11.00
CA ASP A 213 14.53 -1.63 10.19
C ASP A 213 13.49 -2.14 9.17
N TYR A 214 13.08 -3.40 9.31
CA TYR A 214 12.02 -4.05 8.53
C TYR A 214 11.38 -5.16 9.36
N CYS A 215 10.30 -5.73 8.84
CA CYS A 215 9.54 -6.79 9.49
C CYS A 215 9.07 -7.79 8.44
N TRP A 216 8.97 -9.06 8.84
CA TRP A 216 8.22 -10.07 8.12
C TRP A 216 6.98 -10.42 8.94
N GLN A 217 5.81 -10.36 8.34
CA GLN A 217 4.54 -10.58 9.02
C GLN A 217 3.78 -11.72 8.36
N LEU A 218 3.30 -12.69 9.16
CA LEU A 218 2.44 -13.75 8.68
C LEU A 218 1.09 -13.16 8.26
N GLY A 219 0.59 -13.59 7.11
CA GLY A 219 -0.74 -13.21 6.63
C GLY A 219 -1.84 -13.72 7.54
N VAL A 220 -2.90 -12.93 7.64
CA VAL A 220 -4.13 -13.32 8.33
C VAL A 220 -5.09 -13.87 7.29
N ASP A 221 -5.44 -15.15 7.42
CA ASP A 221 -6.46 -15.77 6.58
C ASP A 221 -7.82 -15.16 6.86
N TYR A 222 -8.71 -15.10 5.87
CA TYR A 222 -10.07 -14.64 6.07
C TYR A 222 -11.01 -15.80 6.40
N ILE A 223 -11.55 -15.80 7.62
CA ILE A 223 -12.46 -16.84 8.13
C ILE A 223 -13.77 -16.17 8.57
N ASN A 224 -14.90 -16.66 8.05
CA ASN A 224 -16.24 -16.17 8.39
C ASN A 224 -16.50 -16.27 9.90
N SER A 225 -17.29 -15.32 10.43
CA SER A 225 -17.66 -15.28 11.85
C SER A 225 -19.00 -15.95 12.13
N ASN A 226 -19.19 -16.43 13.35
CA ASN A 226 -20.50 -16.81 13.89
C ASN A 226 -21.13 -15.70 14.77
N ASN A 227 -22.38 -15.90 15.21
CA ASN A 227 -23.14 -14.88 15.94
C ASN A 227 -22.46 -14.39 17.23
N ASP A 228 -21.92 -15.31 18.04
CA ASP A 228 -21.28 -14.96 19.32
C ASP A 228 -19.93 -14.28 19.09
N GLU A 229 -19.24 -14.65 18.01
CA GLU A 229 -18.00 -14.04 17.56
C GLU A 229 -18.19 -12.59 17.13
N VAL A 230 -19.28 -12.26 16.42
CA VAL A 230 -19.55 -10.88 15.97
C VAL A 230 -19.61 -9.90 17.14
N LYS A 231 -20.34 -10.25 18.22
CA LYS A 231 -20.39 -9.42 19.45
C LYS A 231 -19.01 -9.18 20.01
N ARG A 232 -18.20 -10.25 20.09
CA ARG A 232 -16.84 -10.19 20.62
C ARG A 232 -15.91 -9.36 19.71
N ILE A 233 -16.08 -9.41 18.40
CA ILE A 233 -15.33 -8.58 17.44
C ILE A 233 -15.64 -7.10 17.67
N TYR A 234 -16.90 -6.72 17.84
CA TYR A 234 -17.25 -5.32 18.11
C TYR A 234 -16.81 -4.84 19.50
N LEU A 235 -16.78 -5.71 20.52
CA LEU A 235 -16.08 -5.42 21.78
C LEU A 235 -14.60 -5.10 21.55
N LYS A 236 -13.91 -5.90 20.71
CA LYS A 236 -12.49 -5.68 20.36
C LYS A 236 -12.27 -4.38 19.57
N TYR A 237 -13.22 -3.99 18.72
CA TYR A 237 -13.21 -2.68 18.06
C TYR A 237 -13.26 -1.52 19.08
N GLY A 238 -14.08 -1.66 20.12
CA GLY A 238 -14.10 -0.73 21.25
C GLY A 238 -12.74 -0.62 21.95
N VAL A 239 -12.09 -1.76 22.19
CA VAL A 239 -10.76 -1.82 22.80
C VAL A 239 -9.71 -1.15 21.90
N LEU A 240 -9.74 -1.40 20.59
CA LEU A 240 -8.85 -0.74 19.62
C LEU A 240 -9.07 0.78 19.60
N ALA A 241 -10.32 1.24 19.69
CA ALA A 241 -10.64 2.66 19.81
C ALA A 241 -10.06 3.29 21.10
N ALA A 242 -10.11 2.58 22.24
CA ALA A 242 -9.51 3.05 23.49
C ALA A 242 -7.98 3.10 23.40
N PHE A 243 -7.34 2.11 22.76
CA PHE A 243 -5.90 2.12 22.49
C PHE A 243 -5.51 3.31 21.62
N SER A 244 -6.27 3.55 20.56
CA SER A 244 -6.03 4.69 19.67
C SER A 244 -6.15 6.02 20.41
N GLU A 245 -7.14 6.18 21.29
CA GLU A 245 -7.29 7.39 22.10
C GLU A 245 -6.11 7.59 23.07
N ILE A 246 -5.72 6.55 23.80
CA ILE A 246 -4.68 6.63 24.84
C ILE A 246 -3.27 6.78 24.23
N PHE A 247 -2.98 6.02 23.18
CA PHE A 247 -1.65 5.91 22.59
C PHE A 247 -1.52 6.68 21.25
N SER A 248 -2.55 7.44 20.86
CA SER A 248 -2.57 8.21 19.60
C SER A 248 -2.19 7.36 18.38
N ILE A 249 -2.81 6.18 18.26
CA ILE A 249 -2.69 5.33 17.06
C ILE A 249 -3.58 5.95 15.98
N THR A 250 -3.05 6.22 14.79
CA THR A 250 -3.81 6.76 13.65
C THR A 250 -3.74 5.82 12.46
N ASP A 251 -4.28 6.22 11.32
CA ASP A 251 -4.24 5.46 10.07
C ASP A 251 -4.96 4.10 10.18
N LEU A 252 -6.00 4.04 11.02
CA LEU A 252 -6.82 2.85 11.26
C LEU A 252 -7.90 2.68 10.18
N HIS A 253 -7.51 2.80 8.91
CA HIS A 253 -8.38 2.63 7.75
C HIS A 253 -8.72 1.17 7.48
N MET A 254 -9.69 0.92 6.60
CA MET A 254 -10.22 -0.40 6.29
C MET A 254 -9.17 -1.42 5.82
N GLU A 255 -8.06 -0.97 5.22
CA GLU A 255 -6.95 -1.82 4.80
C GLU A 255 -6.04 -2.27 5.95
N ASN A 256 -6.02 -1.54 7.07
CA ASN A 256 -5.10 -1.79 8.19
C ASN A 256 -5.74 -2.63 9.31
N VAL A 257 -6.98 -3.06 9.12
CA VAL A 257 -7.74 -3.87 10.07
C VAL A 257 -8.34 -5.08 9.38
N ILE A 258 -8.13 -6.27 9.92
CA ILE A 258 -8.69 -7.53 9.40
C ILE A 258 -9.52 -8.20 10.48
N VAL A 259 -10.70 -8.66 10.13
CA VAL A 259 -11.55 -9.54 10.92
C VAL A 259 -11.42 -10.96 10.39
N SER A 260 -11.12 -11.89 11.29
CA SER A 260 -11.02 -13.30 10.94
C SER A 260 -11.30 -14.20 12.14
N GLY A 261 -12.20 -15.18 11.96
CA GLY A 261 -12.40 -16.28 12.92
C GLY A 261 -12.72 -15.81 14.36
N GLY A 262 -13.54 -14.76 14.51
CA GLY A 262 -13.86 -14.19 15.82
C GLY A 262 -12.83 -13.25 16.42
N ASP A 263 -11.79 -12.89 15.67
CA ASP A 263 -10.76 -11.96 16.09
C ASP A 263 -10.66 -10.72 15.19
N LEU A 264 -10.02 -9.69 15.75
CA LEU A 264 -9.74 -8.40 15.14
C LEU A 264 -8.23 -8.22 15.12
N TYR A 265 -7.65 -8.04 13.95
CA TYR A 265 -6.23 -7.89 13.74
C TYR A 265 -5.90 -6.47 13.31
N LEU A 266 -5.02 -5.81 14.06
CA LEU A 266 -4.35 -4.59 13.61
C LEU A 266 -3.09 -5.01 12.85
N ILE A 267 -3.09 -4.87 11.52
CA ILE A 267 -2.01 -5.40 10.70
C ILE A 267 -0.87 -4.41 10.53
N ASP A 268 -1.13 -3.11 10.59
CA ASP A 268 -0.12 -2.05 10.55
C ASP A 268 -0.05 -1.29 11.87
N VAL A 269 1.16 -1.14 12.40
CA VAL A 269 1.41 -0.54 13.73
C VAL A 269 2.40 0.60 13.67
N GLU A 270 2.76 1.08 12.48
CA GLU A 270 3.81 2.08 12.30
C GLU A 270 3.44 3.48 12.83
N THR A 271 2.15 3.76 12.99
CA THR A 271 1.56 5.04 13.41
C THR A 271 1.26 5.12 14.90
N PHE A 272 2.02 4.41 15.74
CA PHE A 272 1.90 4.46 17.20
C PHE A 272 2.49 5.76 17.77
N PHE A 273 1.83 6.41 18.74
CA PHE A 273 2.24 7.71 19.30
C PHE A 273 2.36 8.86 18.29
N GLN A 274 1.35 9.01 17.41
CA GLN A 274 1.30 10.20 16.56
C GLN A 274 1.16 11.47 17.37
N ARG A 275 1.96 12.48 16.99
CA ARG A 275 1.73 13.85 17.42
C ARG A 275 0.57 14.40 16.61
N LYS A 276 -0.51 14.81 17.27
CA LYS A 276 -1.57 15.60 16.65
C LYS A 276 -0.96 16.96 16.27
N LEU A 277 -0.78 17.18 14.96
CA LEU A 277 -0.26 18.44 14.46
C LEU A 277 -1.40 19.46 14.42
N ASN A 278 -1.14 20.69 14.84
CA ASN A 278 -2.10 21.77 14.68
C ASN A 278 -2.26 22.06 13.19
N VAL A 279 -3.36 21.58 12.61
CA VAL A 279 -3.71 21.84 11.23
C VAL A 279 -4.16 23.31 11.13
N GLN A 280 -3.24 24.22 10.83
CA GLN A 280 -3.62 25.56 10.37
C GLN A 280 -4.16 25.45 8.95
N THR A 281 -5.46 25.17 8.81
CA THR A 281 -6.13 25.16 7.50
C THR A 281 -7.10 26.32 7.43
N ASN A 282 -6.78 27.27 6.54
CA ASN A 282 -7.74 28.21 6.02
C ASN A 282 -8.55 27.46 4.96
N ASN A 283 -9.88 27.43 5.08
CA ASN A 283 -10.85 26.95 4.08
C ASN A 283 -11.33 25.49 4.18
N PHE A 284 -12.03 25.15 5.27
CA PHE A 284 -13.07 24.11 5.19
C PHE A 284 -14.44 24.78 4.95
N GLU A 285 -15.09 24.48 3.83
CA GLU A 285 -16.49 24.88 3.61
C GLU A 285 -17.40 24.03 4.51
N GLY A 286 -18.06 24.64 5.49
CA GLY A 286 -19.16 24.00 6.24
C GLY A 286 -18.85 23.54 7.67
N ILE A 287 -17.60 23.59 8.13
CA ILE A 287 -17.20 23.33 9.53
C ILE A 287 -16.26 24.45 10.00
N THR A 288 -16.47 24.95 11.23
CA THR A 288 -15.53 25.93 11.80
C THR A 288 -14.19 25.27 12.09
N VAL A 289 -13.09 26.01 11.95
CA VAL A 289 -11.74 25.53 12.29
C VAL A 289 -11.67 24.94 13.71
N ASP A 290 -12.38 25.54 14.67
CA ASP A 290 -12.48 25.04 16.05
C ASP A 290 -13.15 23.66 16.13
N THR A 291 -14.26 23.45 15.40
CA THR A 291 -14.94 22.14 15.36
C THR A 291 -14.08 21.08 14.70
N TYR A 292 -13.40 21.42 13.60
CA TYR A 292 -12.46 20.50 12.96
C TYR A 292 -11.33 20.11 13.90
N GLN A 293 -10.74 21.09 14.60
CA GLN A 293 -9.66 20.85 15.55
C GLN A 293 -10.11 19.96 16.71
N ARG A 294 -11.31 20.19 17.27
CA ARG A 294 -11.86 19.31 18.32
C ARG A 294 -12.06 17.88 17.84
N ILE A 295 -12.57 17.67 16.62
CA ILE A 295 -12.69 16.33 16.04
C ILE A 295 -11.30 15.71 15.88
N TYR A 296 -10.35 16.49 15.37
CA TYR A 296 -8.96 16.08 15.18
C TYR A 296 -8.29 15.64 16.51
N GLU A 297 -8.65 16.29 17.61
CA GLU A 297 -8.16 15.99 18.96
C GLU A 297 -8.77 14.74 19.61
N THR A 298 -9.72 14.05 18.98
CA THR A 298 -10.37 12.83 19.50
C THR A 298 -10.01 11.57 18.70
N SER A 299 -10.50 10.41 19.12
CA SER A 299 -10.49 9.15 18.36
C SER A 299 -11.27 9.18 17.04
N LEU A 300 -11.95 10.28 16.70
CA LEU A 300 -12.59 10.42 15.38
C LEU A 300 -11.58 10.73 14.26
N SER A 301 -10.37 11.15 14.60
CA SER A 301 -9.34 11.51 13.61
C SER A 301 -8.37 10.39 13.26
N ASN A 302 -8.49 9.24 13.94
CA ASN A 302 -7.57 8.12 13.79
C ASN A 302 -7.82 7.24 12.56
N GLY A 303 -8.93 7.45 11.83
CA GLY A 303 -9.33 6.64 10.68
C GLY A 303 -10.21 5.42 11.01
N LEU A 304 -10.41 5.08 12.29
CA LEU A 304 -11.19 3.91 12.71
C LEU A 304 -12.69 4.09 12.49
N PHE A 305 -13.20 5.30 12.75
CA PHE A 305 -14.62 5.63 12.66
C PHE A 305 -14.92 6.45 11.39
N PRO A 306 -16.12 6.33 10.81
CA PRO A 306 -16.53 7.15 9.69
C PRO A 306 -16.70 8.60 10.11
N VAL A 307 -15.94 9.51 9.50
CA VAL A 307 -16.12 10.96 9.66
C VAL A 307 -16.27 11.60 8.30
N GLN A 308 -17.39 12.29 8.10
CA GLN A 308 -17.68 13.00 6.86
C GLN A 308 -17.53 14.51 7.09
N PHE A 309 -16.49 15.10 6.51
CA PHE A 309 -16.24 16.54 6.58
C PHE A 309 -16.91 17.33 5.45
N GLU A 310 -17.27 16.68 4.33
CA GLU A 310 -17.88 17.33 3.16
C GLU A 310 -19.11 16.56 2.65
N LYS A 311 -20.12 17.30 2.19
CA LYS A 311 -21.43 16.78 1.73
C LYS A 311 -21.34 15.86 0.50
N ASN A 312 -20.25 15.94 -0.28
CA ASN A 312 -19.98 15.12 -1.48
C ASN A 312 -18.61 14.40 -1.38
N SER A 313 -18.20 14.04 -0.17
CA SER A 313 -16.87 13.47 0.10
C SER A 313 -16.64 12.11 -0.57
N ALA A 314 -15.36 11.73 -0.60
CA ALA A 314 -14.92 10.38 -0.91
C ALA A 314 -15.69 9.32 -0.07
N PRO A 315 -15.89 8.10 -0.59
CA PRO A 315 -16.51 7.01 0.14
C PRO A 315 -15.84 6.71 1.50
N ASN A 316 -16.62 6.16 2.43
CA ASN A 316 -16.16 5.77 3.75
C ASN A 316 -15.02 4.72 3.67
N ILE A 317 -13.84 5.06 4.18
CA ILE A 317 -12.66 4.16 4.28
C ILE A 317 -12.32 3.81 5.74
N SER A 318 -13.25 4.03 6.66
CA SER A 318 -12.98 3.83 8.07
C SER A 318 -12.70 2.37 8.42
N GLY A 319 -11.84 2.10 9.40
CA GLY A 319 -11.54 0.75 9.83
C GLY A 319 -12.78 -0.07 10.20
N ILE A 320 -13.76 0.52 10.91
CA ILE A 320 -14.91 -0.23 11.42
C ILE A 320 -16.04 -0.48 10.41
N SER A 321 -16.15 0.35 9.36
CA SER A 321 -17.33 0.37 8.47
C SER A 321 -17.03 0.72 7.01
N GLY A 322 -15.75 0.96 6.69
CA GLY A 322 -15.30 1.27 5.35
C GLY A 322 -15.58 0.12 4.41
N LYS A 323 -16.04 0.45 3.21
CA LYS A 323 -16.38 -0.50 2.15
C LYS A 323 -15.76 -0.04 0.84
N GLY A 324 -15.59 -1.01 -0.05
CA GLY A 324 -15.29 -0.76 -1.44
C GLY A 324 -16.40 0.04 -2.11
N GLY A 325 -16.14 0.47 -3.33
CA GLY A 325 -17.11 1.22 -4.10
C GLY A 325 -16.49 2.09 -5.17
N LYS A 326 -17.39 2.73 -5.92
CA LYS A 326 -17.02 3.63 -7.00
C LYS A 326 -16.45 4.94 -6.45
N ARG A 327 -15.20 5.22 -6.77
CA ARG A 327 -14.47 6.46 -6.46
C ARG A 327 -14.51 7.35 -7.70
N LYS A 328 -14.82 8.64 -7.52
CA LYS A 328 -14.95 9.58 -8.64
C LYS A 328 -13.60 10.16 -9.07
N LYS A 329 -13.35 10.20 -10.39
CA LYS A 329 -12.29 11.00 -11.07
C LYS A 329 -10.85 10.85 -10.53
N GLY A 330 -10.43 9.64 -10.12
CA GLY A 330 -9.09 9.41 -9.57
C GLY A 330 -8.05 8.82 -10.53
N LYS A 331 -8.48 8.16 -11.63
CA LYS A 331 -7.58 7.39 -12.50
C LYS A 331 -7.52 7.99 -13.90
N TYR A 332 -6.36 8.01 -14.55
CA TYR A 332 -6.27 8.30 -15.98
C TYR A 332 -6.37 7.01 -16.81
N GLU A 333 -7.26 7.01 -17.79
CA GLU A 333 -7.34 5.99 -18.83
C GLU A 333 -6.93 6.56 -20.18
N LEU A 334 -6.29 5.72 -21.00
CA LEU A 334 -5.98 6.06 -22.37
C LEU A 334 -7.14 5.68 -23.30
N ILE A 335 -7.71 6.68 -23.97
CA ILE A 335 -8.69 6.51 -25.04
C ILE A 335 -8.04 6.69 -26.42
N ASN A 336 -8.71 6.19 -27.46
CA ASN A 336 -8.16 6.08 -28.83
C ASN A 336 -6.81 5.33 -28.84
N LYS A 337 -6.76 4.19 -28.14
CA LYS A 337 -5.58 3.31 -28.14
C LYS A 337 -5.18 2.95 -29.57
N ASN A 338 -3.88 2.80 -29.81
CA ASN A 338 -3.30 2.50 -31.13
C ASN A 338 -3.63 3.54 -32.22
N ARG A 339 -3.75 4.82 -31.84
CA ARG A 339 -3.97 5.93 -32.78
C ARG A 339 -3.16 7.16 -32.39
N GLY A 340 -2.86 7.98 -33.39
CA GLY A 340 -2.15 9.25 -33.28
C GLY A 340 -2.91 10.36 -32.56
N ASP A 341 -4.22 10.18 -32.33
CA ASP A 341 -5.11 11.10 -31.61
C ASP A 341 -5.48 10.58 -30.21
N MET A 342 -4.58 9.80 -29.58
CA MET A 342 -4.76 9.25 -28.24
C MET A 342 -4.84 10.33 -27.17
N LYS A 343 -5.59 10.06 -26.09
CA LYS A 343 -5.81 11.03 -25.00
C LYS A 343 -5.88 10.33 -23.65
N LEU A 344 -5.39 11.03 -22.62
CA LEU A 344 -5.61 10.63 -21.24
C LEU A 344 -6.87 11.31 -20.71
N VAL A 345 -7.81 10.52 -20.22
CA VAL A 345 -9.07 11.00 -19.65
C VAL A 345 -9.18 10.51 -18.22
N LYS A 346 -9.62 11.38 -17.31
CA LYS A 346 -9.91 10.97 -15.94
C LYS A 346 -11.20 10.15 -15.91
N THR A 347 -11.12 8.94 -15.40
CA THR A 347 -12.25 8.04 -15.21
C THR A 347 -12.48 7.79 -13.73
N ASP A 348 -13.71 7.38 -13.44
CA ASP A 348 -14.04 6.84 -12.12
C ASP A 348 -13.42 5.45 -12.01
N TYR A 349 -12.95 5.09 -10.81
CA TYR A 349 -12.40 3.77 -10.53
C TYR A 349 -13.19 3.08 -9.43
N PHE A 350 -12.99 1.78 -9.29
CA PHE A 350 -13.60 0.98 -8.24
C PHE A 350 -12.52 0.58 -7.24
N GLN A 351 -12.80 0.77 -5.96
CA GLN A 351 -12.01 0.20 -4.87
C GLN A 351 -12.74 -1.05 -4.37
N GLU A 352 -12.00 -2.14 -4.16
CA GLU A 352 -12.57 -3.38 -3.63
C GLU A 352 -12.93 -3.27 -2.15
N ASP A 353 -13.81 -4.16 -1.69
CA ASP A 353 -14.06 -4.34 -0.27
C ASP A 353 -12.80 -4.85 0.45
N SER A 354 -12.70 -4.59 1.75
CA SER A 354 -11.64 -5.12 2.61
C SER A 354 -12.21 -6.14 3.61
N TYR A 355 -11.33 -6.76 4.37
CA TYR A 355 -11.65 -7.79 5.36
C TYR A 355 -11.93 -7.21 6.75
N ASN A 356 -12.25 -5.92 6.84
CA ASN A 356 -12.41 -5.20 8.10
C ASN A 356 -13.79 -5.40 8.76
N ILE A 357 -14.80 -5.84 8.02
CA ILE A 357 -16.17 -6.00 8.55
C ILE A 357 -16.45 -7.48 8.81
N PRO A 358 -16.94 -7.88 10.02
CA PRO A 358 -17.33 -9.26 10.27
C PRO A 358 -18.47 -9.69 9.34
N THR A 359 -18.42 -10.95 8.92
CA THR A 359 -19.46 -11.58 8.11
C THR A 359 -20.13 -12.72 8.85
N LEU A 360 -21.45 -12.79 8.71
CA LEU A 360 -22.31 -13.85 9.22
C LEU A 360 -23.12 -14.40 8.04
N ASN A 361 -23.02 -15.71 7.76
CA ASN A 361 -23.65 -16.33 6.59
C ASN A 361 -23.37 -15.54 5.29
N GLU A 362 -22.10 -15.16 5.09
CA GLU A 362 -21.60 -14.39 3.93
C GLU A 362 -22.16 -12.96 3.81
N LYS A 363 -22.88 -12.47 4.83
CA LYS A 363 -23.38 -11.09 4.87
C LYS A 363 -22.57 -10.28 5.86
N MET A 364 -22.07 -9.13 5.42
CA MET A 364 -21.47 -8.12 6.28
C MET A 364 -22.47 -7.71 7.37
N VAL A 365 -21.98 -7.64 8.60
CA VAL A 365 -22.74 -7.15 9.75
C VAL A 365 -22.37 -5.70 9.99
N GLU A 366 -23.35 -4.83 10.24
CA GLU A 366 -23.08 -3.40 10.43
C GLU A 366 -22.67 -3.12 11.88
N PRO A 367 -21.66 -2.25 12.12
CA PRO A 367 -21.26 -1.89 13.47
C PRO A 367 -22.34 -1.17 14.26
N LEU A 368 -23.29 -0.51 13.60
CA LEU A 368 -24.41 0.17 14.25
C LEU A 368 -25.29 -0.80 15.06
N ASP A 369 -25.45 -2.04 14.60
CA ASP A 369 -26.22 -3.07 15.29
C ASP A 369 -25.55 -3.51 16.61
N TYR A 370 -24.26 -3.19 16.79
CA TYR A 370 -23.42 -3.58 17.92
C TYR A 370 -22.73 -2.37 18.58
N ALA A 371 -23.34 -1.19 18.48
CA ALA A 371 -22.77 0.04 19.02
C ALA A 371 -22.53 -0.04 20.55
N ASN A 372 -23.39 -0.77 21.26
CA ASN A 372 -23.25 -0.97 22.71
C ASN A 372 -22.00 -1.78 23.06
N GLU A 373 -21.68 -2.80 22.28
CA GLU A 373 -20.48 -3.62 22.40
C GLU A 373 -19.23 -2.77 22.16
N VAL A 374 -19.21 -1.94 21.12
CA VAL A 374 -18.10 -1.00 20.87
C VAL A 374 -17.90 -0.05 22.05
N ILE A 375 -18.99 0.54 22.57
CA ILE A 375 -18.92 1.45 23.73
C ILE A 375 -18.45 0.72 25.00
N ALA A 376 -18.93 -0.51 25.22
CA ALA A 376 -18.55 -1.32 26.38
C ALA A 376 -17.05 -1.65 26.35
N GLY A 377 -16.55 -2.15 25.21
CA GLY A 377 -15.13 -2.47 25.04
C GLY A 377 -14.23 -1.26 25.20
N PHE A 378 -14.65 -0.10 24.68
CA PHE A 378 -13.92 1.16 24.88
C PHE A 378 -13.83 1.53 26.37
N ARG A 379 -14.97 1.56 27.07
CA ARG A 379 -15.03 1.98 28.48
C ARG A 379 -14.25 1.05 29.40
N GLU A 380 -14.41 -0.25 29.21
CA GLU A 380 -13.72 -1.27 30.00
C GLU A 380 -12.20 -1.16 29.84
N CYS A 381 -11.72 -1.13 28.60
CA CYS A 381 -10.30 -0.97 28.30
C CYS A 381 -9.74 0.35 28.85
N TYR A 382 -10.42 1.47 28.59
CA TYR A 382 -9.96 2.79 29.01
C TYR A 382 -9.84 2.88 30.53
N ALA A 383 -10.90 2.50 31.26
CA ALA A 383 -10.92 2.53 32.72
C ALA A 383 -9.83 1.61 33.31
N PHE A 384 -9.66 0.41 32.75
CA PHE A 384 -8.64 -0.53 33.19
C PHE A 384 -7.22 0.01 32.99
N LEU A 385 -6.87 0.47 31.79
CA LEU A 385 -5.53 1.00 31.52
C LEU A 385 -5.21 2.22 32.37
N MET A 386 -6.19 3.08 32.63
CA MET A 386 -6.06 4.21 33.56
C MET A 386 -5.76 3.74 34.99
N SER A 387 -6.39 2.67 35.46
CA SER A 387 -6.10 2.06 36.76
C SER A 387 -4.70 1.41 36.81
N GLN A 388 -4.18 0.95 35.66
CA GLN A 388 -2.86 0.31 35.54
C GLN A 388 -1.76 1.28 35.08
N ARG A 389 -1.94 2.59 35.22
CA ARG A 389 -1.01 3.63 34.72
C ARG A 389 0.46 3.37 35.09
N ALA A 390 0.75 2.89 36.29
CA ALA A 390 2.12 2.58 36.71
C ALA A 390 2.72 1.42 35.91
N LYS A 391 1.94 0.36 35.62
CA LYS A 391 2.39 -0.76 34.78
C LYS A 391 2.57 -0.34 33.33
N VAL A 392 1.62 0.44 32.79
CA VAL A 392 1.73 1.01 31.44
C VAL A 392 3.01 1.84 31.32
N LYS A 393 3.29 2.72 32.29
CA LYS A 393 4.52 3.51 32.31
C LYS A 393 5.77 2.62 32.31
N LYS A 394 5.79 1.57 33.13
CA LYS A 394 6.91 0.62 33.19
C LYS A 394 7.14 -0.11 31.85
N ILE A 395 6.07 -0.52 31.16
CA ILE A 395 6.14 -1.11 29.82
C ILE A 395 6.82 -0.10 28.88
N LEU A 396 6.33 1.14 28.83
CA LEU A 396 6.89 2.18 27.95
C LEU A 396 8.35 2.52 28.27
N GLU A 397 8.73 2.55 29.56
CA GLU A 397 10.13 2.75 29.99
C GLU A 397 11.07 1.64 29.50
N GLY A 398 10.55 0.43 29.23
CA GLY A 398 11.29 -0.67 28.59
C GLY A 398 11.68 -0.39 27.14
N PHE A 399 11.04 0.58 26.48
CA PHE A 399 11.26 0.94 25.08
C PHE A 399 11.62 2.43 24.95
N PRO A 400 12.78 2.87 25.44
CA PRO A 400 13.14 4.30 25.54
C PRO A 400 13.39 4.98 24.18
N LYS A 401 13.52 4.19 23.10
CA LYS A 401 13.68 4.69 21.73
C LYS A 401 12.63 3.99 20.86
N LEU A 402 11.80 4.79 20.20
CA LEU A 402 10.78 4.32 19.27
C LEU A 402 10.94 5.08 17.95
N ARG A 403 11.10 4.34 16.85
CA ARG A 403 10.89 4.89 15.52
C ARG A 403 9.44 4.67 15.13
N THR A 404 8.72 5.75 14.85
CA THR A 404 7.35 5.73 14.35
C THR A 404 7.25 6.65 13.13
N ARG A 405 6.37 6.30 12.19
CA ARG A 405 6.04 7.13 11.04
C ARG A 405 5.23 8.32 11.50
N ALA A 406 5.68 9.54 11.21
CA ALA A 406 4.87 10.74 11.42
C ALA A 406 4.16 11.13 10.12
N ILE A 407 2.82 11.22 10.14
CA ILE A 407 2.03 11.67 8.99
C ILE A 407 1.82 13.19 9.11
N PHE A 408 2.48 13.97 8.25
CA PHE A 408 2.42 15.43 8.26
C PHE A 408 1.29 16.02 7.40
N GLU A 409 0.98 15.35 6.28
CA GLU A 409 -0.13 15.70 5.39
C GLU A 409 -0.81 14.39 4.98
N ILE A 410 -2.15 14.40 4.91
CA ILE A 410 -2.90 13.29 4.32
C ILE A 410 -2.55 13.30 2.84
N LEU A 411 -1.69 12.36 2.42
CA LEU A 411 -1.45 12.12 1.01
C LEU A 411 -2.81 11.74 0.41
N PRO A 412 -3.36 12.51 -0.55
CA PRO A 412 -4.38 11.94 -1.41
C PRO A 412 -3.69 10.76 -2.09
N THR A 413 -4.14 9.54 -1.81
CA THR A 413 -3.65 8.27 -2.37
C THR A 413 -3.04 8.50 -3.74
N MET A 414 -1.72 8.33 -3.85
CA MET A 414 -0.91 8.64 -5.03
C MET A 414 -1.15 7.66 -6.20
N GLU A 415 -2.29 6.97 -6.22
CA GLU A 415 -2.73 6.07 -7.28
C GLU A 415 -3.38 6.84 -8.44
N ASN A 416 -2.67 7.82 -9.01
CA ASN A 416 -3.22 8.62 -10.12
C ASN A 416 -3.06 7.98 -11.51
N PHE A 417 -2.53 6.76 -11.62
CA PHE A 417 -2.42 6.05 -12.91
C PHE A 417 -2.61 4.55 -12.71
N CYS A 418 -3.19 3.90 -13.72
CA CYS A 418 -3.22 2.44 -13.86
C CYS A 418 -1.84 1.81 -13.61
N LYS A 419 -1.80 0.76 -12.77
CA LYS A 419 -1.17 -0.51 -13.20
C LYS A 419 -1.76 -0.81 -14.60
N PRO A 420 -0.96 -0.73 -15.68
CA PRO A 420 -1.38 -0.65 -17.08
C PRO A 420 -2.46 -1.62 -17.51
#